data_AF-A0A6B8VU43-F1
#
_entry.id   AF-A0A6B8VU43-F1
#
_cell.length_a   1.000
_cell.length_b   1.000
_cell.length_c   1.000
_cell.angle_alpha   90.00
_cell.angle_beta   90.00
_cell.angle_gamma   90.00
#
_symmetry.space_group_name_H-M   'P 1'
#
loop_
_entity.id
_entity.type
_entity.pdbx_description
1 polymer ?
#
loop_
_entity_poly.entity_id
_entity_poly.type
_entity_poly.pdbx_seq_one_letter_code
_entity_poly.pdbx_strand_id
1 'polypeptide(L)'
;MGEVASSADVPGYIDCFGKPSQRPTELSLKCVDDSTRLIGIVWDSWQQDSAEGHATLVSPDVEPRDVQVSLSSPIGESFTDLYVEGELAYP
;
A
#
# COMPACT_ATOMS: atom_id res chain seq x y z
N MET A 1 -25.95 -13.70 -0.27
CA MET A 1 -25.82 -12.24 -0.44
C MET A 1 -24.89 -11.76 0.68
N GLY A 2 -23.67 -11.36 0.32
CA GLY A 2 -22.73 -10.57 1.14
C GLY A 2 -22.03 -11.30 2.29
N GLU A 3 -20.92 -11.99 2.01
CA GLU A 3 -19.94 -12.32 3.05
C GLU A 3 -19.20 -11.03 3.41
N VAL A 4 -19.44 -10.55 4.62
CA VAL A 4 -18.70 -9.44 5.22
C VAL A 4 -17.29 -9.96 5.48
N ALA A 5 -16.31 -9.53 4.69
CA ALA A 5 -14.90 -9.79 4.95
C ALA A 5 -14.58 -9.29 6.36
N SER A 6 -14.48 -10.24 7.30
CA SER A 6 -14.18 -9.98 8.70
C SER A 6 -12.81 -9.30 8.75
N SER A 7 -12.76 -8.04 9.18
CA SER A 7 -11.52 -7.23 9.25
C SER A 7 -10.45 -7.78 10.21
N ALA A 8 -10.64 -9.00 10.74
CA ALA A 8 -9.75 -9.66 11.68
C ALA A 8 -8.67 -10.54 11.03
N ASP A 9 -8.80 -10.91 9.74
CA ASP A 9 -7.87 -11.84 9.06
C ASP A 9 -7.14 -11.21 7.85
N VAL A 10 -7.33 -9.91 7.61
CA VAL A 10 -6.70 -9.25 6.47
C VAL A 10 -5.24 -8.89 6.78
N PRO A 11 -4.28 -9.26 5.92
CA PRO A 11 -2.87 -9.04 6.17
C PRO A 11 -2.58 -7.54 6.26
N GLY A 12 -1.61 -7.19 7.10
CA GLY A 12 -1.10 -5.84 7.22
C GLY A 12 -0.22 -5.49 6.02
N TYR A 13 0.03 -4.20 5.82
CA TYR A 13 1.17 -3.80 5.00
C TYR A 13 2.32 -3.41 5.92
N ILE A 14 3.49 -3.97 5.66
CA ILE A 14 4.74 -3.58 6.30
C ILE A 14 5.49 -2.74 5.27
N ASP A 15 5.52 -1.44 5.52
CA ASP A 15 6.47 -0.58 4.83
C ASP A 15 7.90 -0.90 5.26
N CYS A 16 8.89 -0.46 4.47
CA CYS A 16 10.29 -0.66 4.77
C CYS A 16 10.75 -0.15 6.14
N PHE A 17 10.12 0.91 6.66
CA PHE A 17 10.48 1.51 7.95
C PHE A 17 9.52 1.16 9.11
N GLY A 18 8.55 0.27 8.89
CA GLY A 18 7.33 0.22 9.71
C GLY A 18 7.01 -1.08 10.42
N LYS A 19 6.14 -0.95 11.44
CA LYS A 19 5.36 -2.05 12.01
C LYS A 19 4.21 -2.41 11.08
N PRO A 20 3.80 -3.69 10.99
CA PRO A 20 2.60 -4.10 10.26
C PRO A 20 1.43 -3.27 10.73
N SER A 21 0.94 -2.41 9.82
CA SER A 21 -0.18 -1.53 10.08
C SER A 21 -1.22 -1.79 9.02
N GLN A 22 -2.46 -1.99 9.46
CA GLN A 22 -3.59 -2.11 8.55
C GLN A 22 -3.98 -0.69 8.13
N ARG A 23 -4.04 -0.44 6.82
CA ARG A 23 -4.42 0.85 6.21
C ARG A 23 -3.55 2.04 6.64
N PRO A 24 -2.23 2.01 6.35
CA PRO A 24 -1.38 3.17 6.57
C PRO A 24 -1.80 4.32 5.65
N THR A 25 -1.72 5.55 6.16
CA THR A 25 -1.99 6.78 5.40
C THR A 25 -0.75 7.32 4.68
N GLU A 26 0.42 6.77 4.97
CA GLU A 26 1.72 7.15 4.41
C GLU A 26 2.56 5.88 4.20
N LEU A 27 3.20 5.76 3.04
CA LEU A 27 4.08 4.64 2.67
C LEU A 27 5.32 5.16 1.95
N SER A 28 6.48 4.61 2.24
CA SER A 28 7.74 4.94 1.56
C SER A 28 8.02 3.89 0.49
N LEU A 29 7.99 4.32 -0.78
CA LEU A 29 8.30 3.46 -1.93
C LEU A 29 9.80 3.23 -2.12
N LYS A 30 10.64 3.82 -1.28
CA LYS A 30 12.08 3.58 -1.30
C LYS A 30 12.59 3.40 0.12
N CYS A 31 12.98 2.17 0.42
CA CYS A 31 13.70 1.78 1.64
C CYS A 31 15.00 2.55 1.85
N VAL A 32 15.69 2.84 0.75
CA VAL A 32 17.07 3.31 0.77
C VAL A 32 17.13 4.83 0.93
N ASP A 33 16.19 5.54 0.30
CA ASP A 33 16.13 7.00 0.31
C ASP A 33 14.67 7.41 0.39
N ASP A 34 14.28 8.13 1.45
CA ASP A 34 12.94 8.68 1.73
C ASP A 34 12.44 9.72 0.69
N SER A 35 13.08 9.72 -0.47
CA SER A 35 12.82 10.52 -1.65
C SER A 35 11.41 10.28 -2.18
N THR A 36 11.03 9.00 -2.36
CA THR A 36 9.78 8.61 -3.00
C THR A 36 8.84 8.03 -1.94
N ARG A 37 7.74 8.73 -1.69
CA ARG A 37 6.73 8.32 -0.72
C ARG A 37 5.32 8.62 -1.21
N LEU A 38 4.39 7.82 -0.74
CA LEU A 38 2.97 7.96 -0.92
C LEU A 38 2.41 8.58 0.35
N ILE A 39 1.72 9.71 0.22
CA ILE A 39 1.06 10.39 1.34
C ILE A 39 -0.44 10.48 1.09
N GLY A 40 -1.21 10.65 2.16
CA GLY A 40 -2.66 10.84 2.06
C GLY A 40 -3.38 9.61 1.50
N ILE A 41 -2.90 8.41 1.84
CA ILE A 41 -3.45 7.17 1.30
C ILE A 41 -4.87 6.94 1.82
N VAL A 42 -5.82 6.77 0.90
CA VAL A 42 -7.21 6.44 1.14
C VAL A 42 -7.49 5.05 0.58
N TRP A 43 -7.70 4.09 1.47
CA TRP A 43 -8.03 2.71 1.11
C TRP A 43 -9.51 2.58 0.79
N ASP A 44 -9.83 2.13 -0.42
CA ASP A 44 -11.19 1.88 -0.87
C ASP A 44 -11.62 0.46 -0.47
N SER A 45 -10.73 -0.50 -0.71
CA SER A 45 -10.91 -1.91 -0.35
C SER A 45 -9.67 -2.43 0.39
N TRP A 46 -9.89 -3.31 1.36
CA TRP A 46 -8.81 -4.01 2.05
C TRP A 46 -9.27 -5.43 2.33
N GLN A 47 -8.80 -6.37 1.52
CA GLN A 47 -9.17 -7.78 1.57
C GLN A 47 -7.99 -8.63 2.04
N GLN A 48 -8.18 -9.94 2.11
CA GLN A 48 -7.14 -10.86 2.54
C GLN A 48 -6.10 -11.09 1.45
N ASP A 49 -6.55 -11.17 0.19
CA ASP A 49 -5.70 -11.47 -0.96
C ASP A 49 -5.16 -10.20 -1.65
N SER A 50 -5.86 -9.08 -1.50
CA SER A 50 -5.47 -7.79 -2.07
C SER A 50 -6.04 -6.61 -1.30
N ALA A 51 -5.41 -5.44 -1.43
CA ALA A 51 -5.97 -4.18 -0.94
C ALA A 51 -5.84 -3.10 -2.00
N GLU A 52 -6.85 -2.26 -2.16
CA GLU A 52 -6.87 -1.19 -3.15
C GLU A 52 -7.11 0.15 -2.47
N GLY A 53 -6.36 1.16 -2.91
CA GLY A 53 -6.48 2.52 -2.41
C GLY A 53 -5.98 3.53 -3.41
N HIS A 54 -6.04 4.79 -3.01
CA HIS A 54 -5.51 5.93 -3.76
C HIS A 54 -4.59 6.72 -2.86
N ALA A 55 -3.50 7.23 -3.42
CA ALA A 55 -2.48 7.94 -2.68
C ALA A 55 -1.89 9.04 -3.53
N THR A 56 -1.26 10.03 -2.90
CA THR A 56 -0.49 11.03 -3.63
C THR A 56 0.98 10.62 -3.61
N LEU A 57 1.52 10.28 -4.77
CA LEU A 57 2.94 10.02 -4.98
C LEU A 57 3.72 11.32 -4.92
N VAL A 58 4.64 11.43 -3.98
CA VAL A 58 5.56 12.56 -3.84
C VAL A 58 6.97 12.04 -4.04
N SER A 59 7.68 12.59 -5.02
CA SER A 59 9.10 12.26 -5.28
C SER A 59 9.88 13.53 -5.61
N PRO A 60 11.22 13.54 -5.45
CA PRO A 60 12.05 14.66 -5.91
C PRO A 60 12.13 14.74 -7.43
N ASP A 61 12.02 13.59 -8.13
CA ASP A 61 12.14 13.49 -9.59
C ASP A 61 10.84 13.80 -10.34
N VAL A 62 9.69 13.66 -9.68
CA VAL A 62 8.37 13.85 -10.31
C VAL A 62 7.46 14.72 -9.45
N GLU A 63 6.64 15.53 -10.09
CA GLU A 63 5.64 16.34 -9.40
C GLU A 63 4.62 15.47 -8.64
N PRO A 64 4.10 15.97 -7.51
CA PRO A 64 3.14 15.24 -6.71
C PRO A 64 1.87 14.96 -7.52
N ARG A 65 1.50 13.69 -7.61
CA ARG A 65 0.33 13.25 -8.39
C ARG A 65 -0.42 12.15 -7.67
N ASP A 66 -1.73 12.11 -7.87
CA ASP A 66 -2.56 11.03 -7.37
C ASP A 66 -2.30 9.76 -8.19
N VAL A 67 -2.16 8.65 -7.47
CA VAL A 67 -1.88 7.32 -8.01
C VAL A 67 -2.77 6.31 -7.31
N GLN A 68 -3.18 5.29 -8.04
CA GLN A 68 -3.83 4.13 -7.47
C GLN A 68 -2.79 3.19 -6.87
N VAL A 69 -3.05 2.70 -5.67
CA VAL A 69 -2.22 1.71 -4.99
C VAL A 69 -2.98 0.40 -4.86
N SER A 70 -2.32 -0.69 -5.21
CA SER A 70 -2.87 -2.03 -5.08
C SER A 70 -1.84 -2.94 -4.45
N LEU A 71 -2.19 -3.55 -3.32
CA LEU A 71 -1.38 -4.55 -2.64
C LEU A 71 -1.84 -5.93 -3.09
N SER A 72 -0.90 -6.82 -3.37
CA SER A 72 -1.16 -8.20 -3.74
C SER A 72 -0.10 -9.13 -3.15
N SER A 73 -0.25 -10.43 -3.40
CA SER A 73 0.68 -11.47 -2.92
C SER A 73 0.91 -11.41 -1.40
N PRO A 74 -0.12 -11.66 -0.58
CA PRO A 74 0.09 -11.80 0.84
C PRO A 74 0.96 -13.02 1.15
N ILE A 75 2.04 -12.81 1.90
CA ILE A 75 2.87 -13.88 2.45
C ILE A 75 2.64 -13.90 3.96
N GLY A 76 1.86 -14.88 4.42
CA GLY A 76 1.42 -14.96 5.82
C GLY A 76 0.46 -13.83 6.15
N GLU A 77 0.83 -12.96 7.08
CA GLU A 77 0.01 -11.84 7.57
C GLU A 77 0.44 -10.50 6.95
N SER A 78 1.17 -10.50 5.84
CA SER A 78 1.69 -9.26 5.22
C SER A 78 1.71 -9.31 3.69
N PHE A 79 1.27 -8.22 3.05
CA PHE A 79 1.44 -8.04 1.60
C PHE A 79 2.91 -7.74 1.25
N THR A 80 3.45 -8.42 0.24
CA THR A 80 4.82 -8.16 -0.25
C THR A 80 4.88 -7.40 -1.56
N ASP A 81 3.86 -7.54 -2.42
CA ASP A 81 3.83 -6.85 -3.70
C ASP A 81 2.96 -5.60 -3.60
N LEU A 82 3.56 -4.45 -3.92
CA LEU A 82 2.87 -3.18 -4.06
C LEU A 82 2.87 -2.78 -5.53
N TYR A 83 1.69 -2.48 -6.05
CA TYR A 83 1.48 -1.94 -7.38
C TYR A 83 1.03 -0.49 -7.24
N VAL A 84 1.66 0.39 -8.01
CA VAL A 84 1.31 1.81 -8.12
C VAL A 84 0.97 2.06 -9.59
N GLU A 85 -0.26 2.49 -9.87
CA GLU A 85 -0.77 2.63 -11.25
C GLU A 85 -0.66 1.34 -12.09
N GLY A 86 -0.67 0.17 -11.44
CA GLY A 86 -0.47 -1.12 -12.08
C GLY A 86 0.99 -1.47 -12.41
N GLU A 87 1.94 -0.58 -12.07
CA GLU A 87 3.37 -0.88 -12.12
C GLU A 87 3.83 -1.40 -10.76
N LEU A 88 4.57 -2.52 -10.75
CA LEU A 88 5.07 -3.10 -9.52
C LEU A 88 6.14 -2.15 -8.93
N ALA A 89 5.78 -1.51 -7.82
CA ALA A 89 6.65 -0.63 -7.07
C ALA A 89 7.37 -1.47 -6.02
N TYR A 90 8.62 -1.80 -6.29
CA TYR A 90 9.50 -2.39 -5.26
C TYR A 90 10.00 -1.28 -4.32
N PRO A 91 9.71 -1.36 -3.01
CA PRO A 91 10.37 -0.54 -2.01
C PRO A 91 11.88 -0.83 -1.88
#